data_AF-A0A1F9ARS5-F1
#
_entry.id   AF-A0A1F9ARS5-F1
#
_cell.length_a   1.000
_cell.length_b   1.000
_cell.length_c   1.000
_cell.angle_alpha   90.00
_cell.angle_beta   90.00
_cell.angle_gamma   90.00
#
_symmetry.space_group_name_H-M   'P 1'
#
loop_
_entity.id
_entity.type
_entity.pdbx_description
1 polymer ?
#
loop_
_entity_poly.entity_id
_entity_poly.type
_entity_poly.pdbx_seq_one_letter_code
_entity_poly.pdbx_strand_id
1 'polypeptide(L)'
;MKSFFIKTYGCQMNERDSERMAGFLLDQGFRPAASEAEADLILVNTCSIREKPEQKVYSTLGRLSQLKQARPGTILAVTGCVAQQEGGRLLERVPGLDLAIGTQALHRLPELLTRVSEGRRLAETGWLKPDDPGLFEIPSPRPQGGVTAFVTIMQGCDNYCAYCVVPYVRGRERSRPAEEVLAEVESLAAGGVKEVTLLGQNVNTYGPSNGAGIGFPELLRRVAEVPGLERVRFTTSHPKDLSDRLIEVMAEHPKVMEHIHLPVQAGSDRVLRAMNRGYTREHYLERVRALRRAMPEAGLTTDLIVGFPGEREADFQE
;
A
#
# COMPACT_ATOMS: atom_id res chain seq x y z
N MET A 1 -28.73 13.17 0.48
CA MET A 1 -27.40 12.82 -0.05
C MET A 1 -26.62 12.14 1.08
N LYS A 2 -26.22 10.88 0.90
CA LYS A 2 -25.54 10.11 1.97
C LYS A 2 -24.13 10.65 2.20
N SER A 3 -23.68 10.58 3.43
CA SER A 3 -22.38 11.07 3.88
C SER A 3 -21.46 9.92 4.30
N PHE A 4 -20.15 10.07 4.12
CA PHE A 4 -19.17 9.05 4.48
C PHE A 4 -18.01 9.58 5.29
N PHE A 5 -17.46 8.74 6.17
CA PHE A 5 -16.25 9.01 6.93
C PHE A 5 -15.29 7.82 6.79
N ILE A 6 -14.02 8.08 6.44
CA ILE A 6 -12.99 7.04 6.35
C ILE A 6 -11.97 7.27 7.46
N LYS A 7 -11.78 6.27 8.30
CA LYS A 7 -10.73 6.23 9.31
C LYS A 7 -9.60 5.33 8.83
N THR A 8 -8.49 5.94 8.43
CA THR A 8 -7.30 5.20 7.97
C THR A 8 -6.38 4.84 9.14
N TYR A 9 -5.97 3.58 9.19
CA TYR A 9 -4.86 3.10 10.01
C TYR A 9 -3.86 2.37 9.12
N GLY A 10 -2.58 2.76 9.18
CA GLY A 10 -1.54 1.96 8.52
C GLY A 10 -0.39 2.75 7.94
N CYS A 11 -0.17 2.50 6.65
CA CYS A 11 0.91 3.03 5.84
C CYS A 11 0.38 3.87 4.66
N GLN A 12 1.29 4.37 3.84
CA GLN A 12 1.02 5.17 2.64
C GLN A 12 0.08 4.45 1.66
N MET A 13 0.15 3.12 1.59
CA MET A 13 -0.76 2.35 0.74
C MET A 13 -2.19 2.31 1.31
N ASN A 14 -2.36 2.31 2.64
CA ASN A 14 -3.68 2.44 3.23
C ASN A 14 -4.26 3.85 2.98
N GLU A 15 -3.45 4.90 3.06
CA GLU A 15 -3.91 6.26 2.68
C GLU A 15 -4.37 6.29 1.22
N ARG A 16 -3.57 5.70 0.32
CA ARG A 16 -3.95 5.60 -1.10
C ARG A 16 -5.21 4.76 -1.33
N ASP A 17 -5.38 3.66 -0.61
CA ASP A 17 -6.60 2.86 -0.66
C ASP A 17 -7.82 3.67 -0.16
N SER A 18 -7.64 4.52 0.85
CA SER A 18 -8.68 5.41 1.37
C SER A 18 -9.07 6.49 0.36
N GLU A 19 -8.09 7.12 -0.31
CA GLU A 19 -8.33 8.06 -1.41
C GLU A 19 -9.14 7.40 -2.54
N ARG A 20 -8.78 6.17 -2.88
CA ARG A 20 -9.47 5.38 -3.90
C ARG A 20 -10.91 5.07 -3.50
N MET A 21 -11.15 4.61 -2.27
CA MET A 21 -12.50 4.38 -1.76
C MET A 21 -13.31 5.68 -1.74
N ALA A 22 -12.72 6.80 -1.32
CA ALA A 22 -13.38 8.10 -1.33
C ALA A 22 -13.82 8.51 -2.73
N GLY A 23 -12.98 8.32 -3.76
CA GLY A 23 -13.35 8.62 -5.14
C GLY A 23 -14.54 7.77 -5.62
N PHE A 24 -14.56 6.46 -5.36
CA PHE A 24 -15.72 5.62 -5.70
C PHE A 24 -17.00 6.10 -5.02
N LEU A 25 -16.93 6.60 -3.78
CA LEU A 25 -18.08 7.13 -3.06
C LEU A 25 -18.54 8.47 -3.63
N LEU A 26 -17.62 9.34 -4.02
CA LEU A 26 -17.93 10.62 -4.68
C LEU A 26 -18.65 10.40 -6.01
N ASP A 27 -18.16 9.46 -6.84
CA ASP A 27 -18.82 9.06 -8.10
C ASP A 27 -20.25 8.54 -7.88
N GLN A 28 -20.53 7.95 -6.70
CA GLN A 28 -21.86 7.50 -6.29
C GLN A 28 -22.72 8.60 -5.63
N GLY A 29 -22.24 9.85 -5.61
CA GLY A 29 -22.97 10.99 -5.03
C GLY A 29 -22.95 11.04 -3.50
N PHE A 30 -22.04 10.32 -2.84
CA PHE A 30 -21.79 10.53 -1.41
C PHE A 30 -20.98 11.81 -1.19
N ARG A 31 -21.07 12.37 0.03
CA ARG A 31 -20.24 13.50 0.46
C ARG A 31 -19.40 13.16 1.69
N PRO A 32 -18.18 13.72 1.84
CA PRO A 32 -17.43 13.57 3.07
C PRO A 32 -18.20 14.14 4.27
N ALA A 33 -18.18 13.44 5.40
CA ALA A 33 -18.67 13.90 6.69
C ALA A 33 -17.53 14.54 7.50
N ALA A 34 -17.84 15.54 8.32
CA ALA A 34 -16.85 16.18 9.20
C ALA A 34 -16.41 15.26 10.35
N SER A 35 -17.26 14.31 10.74
CA SER A 35 -17.01 13.37 11.82
C SER A 35 -17.69 12.02 11.56
N GLU A 36 -17.18 10.98 12.22
CA GLU A 36 -17.81 9.66 12.27
C GLU A 36 -19.23 9.69 12.88
N ALA A 37 -19.54 10.67 13.72
CA ALA A 37 -20.86 10.84 14.33
C ALA A 37 -21.92 11.39 13.37
N GLU A 38 -21.49 11.99 12.27
CA GLU A 38 -22.38 12.59 11.26
C GLU A 38 -22.60 11.70 10.04
N ALA A 39 -21.71 10.73 9.82
CA ALA A 39 -21.66 9.91 8.62
C ALA A 39 -22.79 8.86 8.53
N ASP A 40 -23.28 8.60 7.31
CA ASP A 40 -24.18 7.50 7.00
C ASP A 40 -23.42 6.21 6.65
N LEU A 41 -22.15 6.34 6.24
CA LEU A 41 -21.20 5.26 6.00
C LEU A 41 -19.89 5.53 6.75
N ILE A 42 -19.49 4.61 7.61
CA ILE A 42 -18.20 4.66 8.31
C ILE A 42 -17.32 3.52 7.80
N LEU A 43 -16.20 3.87 7.19
CA LEU A 43 -15.18 2.93 6.70
C LEU A 43 -13.96 2.98 7.61
N VAL A 44 -13.55 1.84 8.14
CA VAL A 44 -12.28 1.70 8.88
C VAL A 44 -11.29 0.96 8.00
N ASN A 45 -10.32 1.68 7.41
CA ASN A 45 -9.26 1.09 6.58
C ASN A 45 -8.08 0.68 7.47
N THR A 46 -7.69 -0.58 7.39
CA THR A 46 -6.84 -1.21 8.40
C THR A 46 -5.53 -1.76 7.84
N CYS A 47 -4.52 -1.81 8.71
CA CYS A 47 -3.21 -2.39 8.44
C CYS A 47 -2.94 -3.53 9.42
N SER A 48 -2.25 -4.57 8.96
CA SER A 48 -1.82 -5.72 9.78
C SER A 48 -0.38 -5.61 10.29
N ILE A 49 0.34 -4.54 9.94
CA ILE A 49 1.79 -4.39 10.18
C ILE A 49 2.07 -3.31 11.24
N ARG A 50 1.48 -3.47 12.43
CA ARG A 50 1.75 -2.68 13.64
C ARG A 50 1.50 -3.53 14.88
N GLU A 51 2.00 -3.12 16.05
CA GLU A 51 1.69 -3.82 17.30
C GLU A 51 0.16 -3.83 17.56
N LYS A 52 -0.38 -5.03 17.77
CA LYS A 52 -1.79 -5.31 18.09
C LYS A 52 -2.78 -4.68 17.10
N PRO A 53 -2.64 -4.95 15.79
CA PRO A 53 -3.44 -4.29 14.77
C PRO A 53 -4.90 -4.71 14.87
N GLU A 54 -5.15 -6.02 15.01
CA GLU A 54 -6.50 -6.59 15.19
C GLU A 54 -7.21 -6.04 16.44
N GLN A 55 -6.51 -5.99 17.58
CA GLN A 55 -7.12 -5.53 18.84
C GLN A 55 -7.57 -4.06 18.75
N LYS A 56 -6.77 -3.21 18.08
CA LYS A 56 -7.14 -1.81 17.81
C LYS A 56 -8.37 -1.72 16.90
N VAL A 57 -8.47 -2.59 15.90
CA VAL A 57 -9.64 -2.68 15.02
C VAL A 57 -10.88 -3.09 15.81
N TYR A 58 -10.83 -4.16 16.61
CA TYR A 58 -11.96 -4.60 17.42
C TYR A 58 -12.40 -3.53 18.43
N SER A 59 -11.46 -2.87 19.11
CA SER A 59 -11.76 -1.77 20.02
C SER A 59 -12.48 -0.62 19.30
N THR A 60 -11.97 -0.23 18.12
CA THR A 60 -12.58 0.83 17.30
C THR A 60 -13.98 0.43 16.83
N LEU A 61 -14.15 -0.78 16.33
CA LEU A 61 -15.43 -1.29 15.84
C LEU A 61 -16.47 -1.45 16.95
N GLY A 62 -16.05 -1.82 18.18
CA GLY A 62 -16.92 -1.87 19.34
C GLY A 62 -17.51 -0.50 19.68
N ARG A 63 -16.67 0.54 19.69
CA ARG A 63 -17.10 1.93 19.91
C ARG A 63 -18.01 2.44 18.80
N LEU A 64 -17.68 2.15 17.53
CA LEU A 64 -18.51 2.54 16.39
C LEU A 64 -19.85 1.77 16.35
N SER A 65 -19.90 0.56 16.88
CA SER A 65 -21.16 -0.19 17.01
C SER A 65 -22.13 0.49 17.97
N GLN A 66 -21.64 1.09 19.06
CA GLN A 66 -22.48 1.90 19.97
C GLN A 66 -23.02 3.15 19.27
N LEU A 67 -22.21 3.81 18.46
CA LEU A 67 -22.61 4.97 17.66
C LEU A 67 -23.73 4.59 16.67
N LYS A 68 -23.59 3.45 15.99
CA LYS A 68 -24.61 2.92 15.09
C LYS A 68 -25.92 2.57 15.81
N GLN A 69 -25.86 2.10 17.06
CA GLN A 69 -27.08 1.88 17.87
C GLN A 69 -27.84 3.19 18.12
N ALA A 70 -27.13 4.30 18.35
CA ALA A 70 -27.72 5.62 18.52
C ALA A 70 -28.23 6.23 17.20
N ARG A 71 -27.68 5.81 16.05
CA ARG A 71 -28.09 6.23 14.70
C ARG A 71 -28.40 5.02 13.80
N PRO A 72 -29.58 4.39 13.98
CA PRO A 72 -30.02 3.29 13.13
C PRO A 72 -30.01 3.68 11.65
N GLY A 73 -29.45 2.82 10.79
CA GLY A 73 -29.28 3.07 9.36
C GLY A 73 -27.86 3.46 8.94
N THR A 74 -26.95 3.74 9.90
CA THR A 74 -25.53 3.92 9.61
C THR A 74 -24.90 2.59 9.17
N ILE A 75 -24.18 2.59 8.05
CA ILE A 75 -23.42 1.44 7.57
C ILE A 75 -22.02 1.48 8.19
N LEU A 76 -21.60 0.39 8.83
CA LEU A 76 -20.27 0.22 9.38
C LEU A 76 -19.50 -0.84 8.57
N ALA A 77 -18.37 -0.43 8.01
CA ALA A 77 -17.54 -1.24 7.15
C ALA A 77 -16.07 -1.21 7.59
N VAL A 78 -15.38 -2.34 7.42
CA VAL A 78 -13.93 -2.47 7.66
C VAL A 78 -13.24 -2.94 6.39
N THR A 79 -12.12 -2.32 6.04
CA THR A 79 -11.38 -2.62 4.83
C THR A 79 -9.88 -2.78 5.11
N GLY A 80 -9.11 -3.23 4.11
CA GLY A 80 -7.65 -3.30 4.20
C GLY A 80 -7.13 -4.64 4.71
N CYS A 81 -5.92 -4.64 5.26
CA CYS A 81 -5.17 -5.88 5.52
C CYS A 81 -5.77 -6.73 6.65
N VAL A 82 -6.30 -6.12 7.72
CA VAL A 82 -6.96 -6.90 8.79
C VAL A 82 -8.28 -7.48 8.28
N ALA A 83 -9.01 -6.73 7.45
CA ALA A 83 -10.22 -7.23 6.80
C ALA A 83 -9.92 -8.43 5.89
N GLN A 84 -8.83 -8.38 5.11
CA GLN A 84 -8.37 -9.50 4.28
C GLN A 84 -8.00 -10.73 5.13
N GLN A 85 -7.37 -10.53 6.29
CA GLN A 85 -6.90 -11.60 7.16
C GLN A 85 -8.04 -12.29 7.93
N GLU A 86 -8.94 -11.50 8.53
CA GLU A 86 -9.99 -12.01 9.41
C GLU A 86 -11.30 -12.34 8.67
N GLY A 87 -11.58 -11.66 7.55
CA GLY A 87 -12.74 -11.90 6.71
C GLY A 87 -14.06 -12.00 7.47
N GLY A 88 -14.78 -13.12 7.30
CA GLY A 88 -16.07 -13.37 7.94
C GLY A 88 -16.04 -13.35 9.47
N ARG A 89 -14.89 -13.67 10.10
CA ARG A 89 -14.77 -13.64 11.57
C ARG A 89 -15.01 -12.25 12.15
N LEU A 90 -14.73 -11.19 11.40
CA LEU A 90 -15.04 -9.82 11.83
C LEU A 90 -16.55 -9.61 12.01
N LEU A 91 -17.36 -10.18 11.11
CA LEU A 91 -18.83 -10.09 11.19
C LEU A 91 -19.38 -10.93 12.35
N GLU A 92 -18.78 -12.09 12.61
CA GLU A 92 -19.17 -12.95 13.74
C GLU A 92 -18.86 -12.27 15.08
N ARG A 93 -17.66 -11.69 15.22
CA ARG A 93 -17.20 -11.06 16.47
C ARG A 93 -17.74 -9.66 16.70
N VAL A 94 -18.14 -8.94 15.65
CA VAL A 94 -18.70 -7.60 15.73
C VAL A 94 -20.10 -7.58 15.12
N PRO A 95 -21.16 -7.80 15.92
CA PRO A 95 -22.54 -7.81 15.42
C PRO A 95 -22.97 -6.51 14.74
N GLY A 96 -22.39 -5.36 15.12
CA GLY A 96 -22.66 -4.06 14.52
C GLY A 96 -22.01 -3.83 13.15
N LEU A 97 -21.06 -4.68 12.72
CA LEU A 97 -20.37 -4.58 11.44
C LEU A 97 -21.23 -5.14 10.31
N ASP A 98 -21.35 -4.40 9.21
CA ASP A 98 -22.12 -4.80 8.04
C ASP A 98 -21.26 -5.40 6.93
N LEU A 99 -20.06 -4.87 6.75
CA LEU A 99 -19.22 -5.14 5.58
C LEU A 99 -17.75 -5.29 5.95
N ALA A 100 -17.11 -6.35 5.49
CA ALA A 100 -15.66 -6.51 5.50
C ALA A 100 -15.14 -6.62 4.06
N ILE A 101 -14.15 -5.81 3.67
CA ILE A 101 -13.59 -5.80 2.31
C ILE A 101 -12.09 -6.02 2.35
N GLY A 102 -11.63 -7.06 1.66
CA GLY A 102 -10.23 -7.37 1.46
C GLY A 102 -9.50 -6.36 0.59
N THR A 103 -8.17 -6.47 0.54
CA THR A 103 -7.32 -5.47 -0.14
C THR A 103 -7.46 -5.48 -1.66
N GLN A 104 -7.92 -6.58 -2.26
CA GLN A 104 -8.13 -6.69 -3.71
C GLN A 104 -9.57 -6.42 -4.15
N ALA A 105 -10.51 -6.23 -3.21
CA ALA A 105 -11.93 -6.07 -3.51
C ALA A 105 -12.43 -4.63 -3.40
N LEU A 106 -11.54 -3.65 -3.22
CA LEU A 106 -11.91 -2.25 -2.98
C LEU A 106 -12.74 -1.63 -4.12
N HIS A 107 -12.49 -2.00 -5.37
CA HIS A 107 -13.27 -1.55 -6.54
C HIS A 107 -14.74 -1.99 -6.49
N ARG A 108 -15.04 -3.07 -5.74
CA ARG A 108 -16.41 -3.57 -5.58
C ARG A 108 -17.19 -2.82 -4.50
N LEU A 109 -16.57 -1.84 -3.81
CA LEU A 109 -17.23 -1.08 -2.75
C LEU A 109 -18.64 -0.56 -3.15
N PRO A 110 -18.85 0.05 -4.34
CA PRO A 110 -20.20 0.49 -4.76
C PRO A 110 -21.22 -0.65 -4.85
N GLU A 111 -20.84 -1.77 -5.48
CA GLU A 111 -21.67 -2.97 -5.61
C GLU A 111 -22.04 -3.52 -4.22
N LEU A 112 -21.04 -3.65 -3.34
CA LEU A 112 -21.20 -4.25 -2.02
C LEU A 112 -22.08 -3.37 -1.10
N LEU A 113 -21.97 -2.04 -1.19
CA LEU A 113 -22.82 -1.13 -0.43
C LEU A 113 -24.30 -1.24 -0.82
N THR A 114 -24.59 -1.44 -2.11
CA THR A 114 -25.97 -1.71 -2.58
C THR A 114 -26.52 -2.96 -1.89
N ARG A 115 -25.75 -4.05 -1.87
CA ARG A 115 -26.15 -5.30 -1.20
C ARG A 115 -26.36 -5.15 0.30
N VAL A 116 -25.50 -4.37 0.96
CA VAL A 116 -25.64 -4.08 2.40
C VAL A 116 -26.89 -3.27 2.68
N SER A 117 -27.24 -2.32 1.81
CA SER A 117 -28.46 -1.52 1.96
C SER A 117 -29.75 -2.34 1.85
N GLU A 118 -29.69 -3.53 1.24
CA GLU A 118 -30.78 -4.52 1.17
C GLU A 118 -30.82 -5.44 2.41
N GLY A 119 -30.04 -5.14 3.45
CA GLY A 119 -30.03 -5.88 4.72
C GLY A 119 -29.05 -7.04 4.80
N ARG A 120 -28.14 -7.18 3.82
CA ARG A 120 -27.12 -8.24 3.83
C ARG A 120 -25.88 -7.83 4.62
N ARG A 121 -25.35 -8.75 5.43
CA ARG A 121 -24.01 -8.65 6.03
C ARG A 121 -23.07 -9.54 5.24
N LEU A 122 -21.94 -9.01 4.80
CA LEU A 122 -21.06 -9.75 3.88
C LEU A 122 -19.58 -9.42 4.07
N ALA A 123 -18.75 -10.43 3.82
CA ALA A 123 -17.30 -10.30 3.78
C ALA A 123 -16.84 -10.65 2.36
N GLU A 124 -16.18 -9.72 1.70
CA GLU A 124 -15.61 -9.91 0.37
C GLU A 124 -14.08 -9.84 0.48
N THR A 125 -13.47 -11.00 0.64
CA THR A 125 -12.01 -11.17 0.79
C THR A 125 -11.45 -12.10 -0.28
N GLY A 126 -12.18 -12.31 -1.38
CA GLY A 126 -11.71 -13.09 -2.51
C GLY A 126 -10.48 -12.46 -3.17
N TRP A 127 -9.59 -13.32 -3.67
CA TRP A 127 -8.49 -12.88 -4.52
C TRP A 127 -8.99 -12.63 -5.93
N LEU A 128 -8.49 -11.56 -6.56
CA LEU A 128 -8.78 -11.29 -7.95
C LEU A 128 -8.12 -12.33 -8.85
N LYS A 129 -8.76 -12.58 -9.99
CA LYS A 129 -8.16 -13.36 -11.06
C LYS A 129 -7.04 -12.54 -11.73
N PRO A 130 -6.03 -13.19 -12.34
CA PRO A 130 -4.89 -12.47 -12.94
C PRO A 130 -5.28 -11.40 -13.98
N ASP A 131 -6.37 -11.62 -14.70
CA ASP A 131 -6.92 -10.78 -15.78
C ASP A 131 -7.91 -9.72 -15.30
N ASP A 132 -8.25 -9.69 -14.01
CA ASP A 132 -9.27 -8.79 -13.47
C ASP A 132 -8.74 -7.34 -13.37
N PRO A 133 -9.27 -6.37 -14.12
CA PRO A 133 -8.77 -4.99 -14.11
C PRO A 133 -9.05 -4.24 -12.79
N GLY A 134 -9.95 -4.77 -11.95
CA GLY A 134 -10.45 -4.11 -10.75
C GLY A 134 -9.38 -3.84 -9.68
N LEU A 135 -8.18 -4.43 -9.77
CA LEU A 135 -7.12 -4.18 -8.78
C LEU A 135 -6.66 -2.71 -8.79
N PHE A 136 -6.51 -2.12 -9.96
CA PHE A 136 -5.93 -0.78 -10.13
C PHE A 136 -6.92 0.27 -10.63
N GLU A 137 -8.20 -0.08 -10.76
CA GLU A 137 -9.25 0.84 -11.17
C GLU A 137 -9.26 2.12 -10.31
N ILE A 138 -9.21 3.28 -10.98
CA ILE A 138 -9.18 4.60 -10.34
C ILE A 138 -10.49 5.34 -10.65
N PRO A 139 -11.22 5.82 -9.63
CA PRO A 139 -12.44 6.62 -9.82
C PRO A 139 -12.14 8.04 -10.34
N SER A 140 -13.20 8.72 -10.82
CA SER A 140 -13.17 10.15 -11.17
C SER A 140 -13.80 11.00 -10.05
N PRO A 141 -13.72 12.35 -10.09
CA PRO A 141 -12.50 13.15 -10.10
C PRO A 141 -11.70 13.05 -8.79
N ARG A 142 -10.40 13.37 -8.88
CA ARG A 142 -9.46 13.28 -7.74
C ARG A 142 -9.55 14.52 -6.84
N PRO A 143 -9.26 14.40 -5.53
CA PRO A 143 -9.08 15.55 -4.67
C PRO A 143 -8.01 16.48 -5.24
N GLN A 144 -8.39 17.73 -5.53
CA GLN A 144 -7.46 18.76 -5.99
C GLN A 144 -6.78 19.43 -4.80
N GLY A 145 -5.53 19.86 -4.96
CA GLY A 145 -4.88 20.80 -4.03
C GLY A 145 -3.72 20.28 -3.17
N GLY A 146 -3.26 19.03 -3.39
CA GLY A 146 -2.03 18.52 -2.76
C GLY A 146 -0.78 18.91 -3.56
N VAL A 147 0.31 19.30 -2.86
CA VAL A 147 1.63 19.45 -3.50
C VAL A 147 2.25 18.09 -3.84
N THR A 148 1.88 17.05 -3.07
CA THR A 148 2.41 15.69 -3.17
C THR A 148 1.28 14.68 -3.36
N ALA A 149 1.53 13.59 -4.09
CA ALA A 149 0.57 12.50 -4.25
C ALA A 149 1.22 11.10 -4.22
N PHE A 150 0.46 10.10 -3.77
CA PHE A 150 0.85 8.69 -3.85
C PHE A 150 0.30 8.03 -5.11
N VAL A 151 1.12 7.23 -5.79
CA VAL A 151 0.73 6.49 -7.00
C VAL A 151 1.09 5.02 -6.83
N THR A 152 0.08 4.15 -6.72
CA THR A 152 0.30 2.70 -6.66
C THR A 152 0.68 2.17 -8.04
N ILE A 153 1.88 1.60 -8.14
CA ILE A 153 2.40 1.01 -9.38
C ILE A 153 2.32 -0.52 -9.38
N MET A 154 2.22 -1.13 -8.21
CA MET A 154 2.08 -2.57 -8.06
C MET A 154 1.49 -2.93 -6.70
N GLN A 155 1.01 -4.16 -6.58
CA GLN A 155 0.54 -4.73 -5.32
C GLN A 155 1.03 -6.17 -5.14
N GLY A 156 1.21 -6.57 -3.90
CA GLY A 156 1.66 -7.93 -3.52
C GLY A 156 3.17 -8.05 -3.46
N CYS A 157 3.65 -9.18 -2.94
CA CYS A 157 5.09 -9.45 -2.79
C CYS A 157 5.37 -10.96 -2.83
N ASP A 158 6.37 -11.36 -3.60
CA ASP A 158 6.76 -12.76 -3.80
C ASP A 158 8.02 -13.17 -3.01
N ASN A 159 8.48 -12.31 -2.10
CA ASN A 159 9.68 -12.58 -1.28
C ASN A 159 9.45 -13.57 -0.14
N TYR A 160 8.23 -13.70 0.38
CA TYR A 160 7.89 -14.59 1.51
C TYR A 160 8.92 -14.56 2.65
N CYS A 161 9.31 -13.36 3.10
CA CYS A 161 10.15 -13.22 4.28
C CYS A 161 9.43 -13.78 5.51
N ALA A 162 10.13 -14.50 6.38
CA ALA A 162 9.53 -15.30 7.44
C ALA A 162 8.65 -14.52 8.43
N TYR A 163 8.90 -13.21 8.59
CA TYR A 163 8.16 -12.31 9.48
C TYR A 163 7.04 -11.54 8.76
N CYS A 164 6.92 -11.64 7.44
CA CYS A 164 6.12 -10.74 6.62
C CYS A 164 4.74 -11.31 6.31
N VAL A 165 3.69 -10.58 6.71
CA VAL A 165 2.29 -10.94 6.46
C VAL A 165 1.82 -10.58 5.04
N VAL A 166 2.53 -9.69 4.34
CA VAL A 166 2.11 -9.09 3.06
C VAL A 166 1.63 -10.10 2.02
N PRO A 167 2.32 -11.23 1.75
CA PRO A 167 1.87 -12.18 0.73
C PRO A 167 0.47 -12.75 1.01
N TYR A 168 0.07 -12.80 2.28
CA TYR A 168 -1.21 -13.35 2.72
C TYR A 168 -2.34 -12.32 2.76
N VAL A 169 -2.02 -11.02 2.77
CA VAL A 169 -3.02 -9.94 2.89
C VAL A 169 -3.05 -9.00 1.70
N ARG A 170 -2.10 -9.08 0.77
CA ARG A 170 -2.06 -8.29 -0.48
C ARG A 170 -1.92 -9.17 -1.73
N GLY A 171 -1.53 -10.44 -1.56
CA GLY A 171 -1.43 -11.43 -2.63
C GLY A 171 -0.06 -11.47 -3.30
N ARG A 172 -0.02 -12.17 -4.44
CA ARG A 172 1.15 -12.27 -5.34
C ARG A 172 1.46 -10.94 -6.02
N GLU A 173 2.69 -10.78 -6.50
CA GLU A 173 3.08 -9.56 -7.21
C GLU A 173 2.26 -9.38 -8.47
N ARG A 174 1.70 -8.19 -8.59
CA ARG A 174 1.02 -7.74 -9.79
C ARG A 174 1.40 -6.30 -10.05
N SER A 175 2.02 -6.06 -11.20
CA SER A 175 2.34 -4.73 -11.69
C SER A 175 1.14 -4.13 -12.39
N ARG A 176 0.93 -2.84 -12.17
CA ARG A 176 0.00 -2.04 -12.96
C ARG A 176 0.63 -1.74 -14.33
N PRO A 177 -0.15 -1.65 -15.42
CA PRO A 177 0.41 -1.27 -16.71
C PRO A 177 1.06 0.13 -16.68
N ALA A 178 2.17 0.29 -17.39
CA ALA A 178 2.99 1.50 -17.33
C ALA A 178 2.25 2.73 -17.87
N GLU A 179 1.48 2.54 -18.94
CA GLU A 179 0.65 3.56 -19.58
C GLU A 179 -0.41 4.11 -18.62
N GLU A 180 -1.00 3.26 -17.77
CA GLU A 180 -1.97 3.71 -16.77
C GLU A 180 -1.29 4.49 -15.64
N VAL A 181 -0.10 4.07 -15.22
CA VAL A 181 0.71 4.80 -14.23
C VAL A 181 1.09 6.18 -14.76
N LEU A 182 1.58 6.25 -16.00
CA LEU A 182 1.97 7.51 -16.64
C LEU A 182 0.77 8.44 -16.82
N ALA A 183 -0.35 7.94 -17.34
CA ALA A 183 -1.59 8.70 -17.46
C ALA A 183 -2.08 9.22 -16.09
N GLU A 184 -1.89 8.43 -15.03
CA GLU A 184 -2.19 8.89 -13.68
C GLU A 184 -1.31 10.07 -13.27
N VAL A 185 0.01 9.93 -13.41
CA VAL A 185 0.99 10.96 -13.02
C VAL A 185 0.80 12.24 -13.84
N GLU A 186 0.58 12.13 -15.14
CA GLU A 186 0.29 13.27 -16.03
C GLU A 186 -0.95 14.04 -15.56
N SER A 187 -2.02 13.31 -15.21
CA SER A 187 -3.24 13.92 -14.67
C SER A 187 -2.99 14.62 -13.33
N LEU A 188 -2.16 14.05 -12.44
CA LEU A 188 -1.78 14.69 -11.17
C LEU A 188 -0.97 15.98 -11.42
N ALA A 189 0.02 15.91 -12.30
CA ALA A 189 0.87 17.05 -12.63
C ALA A 189 0.06 18.19 -13.27
N ALA A 190 -0.86 17.87 -14.17
CA ALA A 190 -1.81 18.85 -14.75
C ALA A 190 -2.74 19.47 -13.69
N GLY A 191 -3.06 18.72 -12.63
CA GLY A 191 -3.80 19.20 -11.45
C GLY A 191 -2.96 19.98 -10.44
N GLY A 192 -1.68 20.25 -10.72
CA GLY A 192 -0.79 21.06 -9.88
C GLY A 192 0.09 20.29 -8.89
N VAL A 193 0.05 18.96 -8.89
CA VAL A 193 0.95 18.13 -8.06
C VAL A 193 2.39 18.29 -8.53
N LYS A 194 3.31 18.52 -7.58
CA LYS A 194 4.74 18.75 -7.84
C LYS A 194 5.63 17.57 -7.49
N GLU A 195 5.20 16.72 -6.56
CA GLU A 195 5.91 15.50 -6.17
C GLU A 195 4.99 14.28 -6.20
N VAL A 196 5.46 13.17 -6.78
CA VAL A 196 4.79 11.87 -6.66
C VAL A 196 5.67 10.88 -5.94
N THR A 197 5.07 10.03 -5.11
CA THR A 197 5.73 8.86 -4.52
C THR A 197 5.12 7.58 -5.08
N LEU A 198 5.91 6.82 -5.83
CA LEU A 198 5.52 5.53 -6.38
C LEU A 198 5.48 4.46 -5.27
N LEU A 199 4.34 3.79 -5.14
CA LEU A 199 4.06 2.83 -4.08
C LEU A 199 3.98 1.40 -4.61
N GLY A 200 4.59 0.49 -3.85
CA GLY A 200 4.51 -0.96 -4.01
C GLY A 200 5.08 -1.65 -2.76
N GLN A 201 4.99 -2.98 -2.69
CA GLN A 201 5.59 -3.75 -1.58
C GLN A 201 7.04 -4.12 -1.89
N ASN A 202 7.39 -4.19 -3.17
CA ASN A 202 8.75 -4.34 -3.66
C ASN A 202 8.84 -3.64 -5.02
N VAL A 203 8.95 -2.32 -5.05
CA VAL A 203 8.89 -1.57 -6.32
C VAL A 203 9.98 -1.97 -7.30
N ASN A 204 11.09 -2.53 -6.81
CA ASN A 204 12.21 -2.96 -7.64
C ASN A 204 11.84 -4.09 -8.62
N THR A 205 10.85 -4.92 -8.29
CA THR A 205 10.40 -6.02 -9.16
C THR A 205 9.27 -5.62 -10.09
N TYR A 206 8.90 -4.34 -10.14
CA TYR A 206 7.90 -3.86 -11.09
C TYR A 206 8.28 -4.23 -12.53
N GLY A 207 7.28 -4.75 -13.23
CA GLY A 207 7.34 -5.22 -14.61
C GLY A 207 6.25 -6.27 -14.88
N PRO A 208 5.88 -6.49 -16.14
CA PRO A 208 4.91 -7.52 -16.49
C PRO A 208 5.51 -8.92 -16.27
N SER A 209 4.69 -9.86 -15.81
CA SER A 209 5.13 -11.22 -15.45
C SER A 209 5.65 -12.04 -16.64
N ASN A 210 5.26 -11.69 -17.86
CA ASN A 210 5.74 -12.31 -19.09
C ASN A 210 7.06 -11.69 -19.61
N GLY A 211 7.62 -10.69 -18.91
CA GLY A 211 8.81 -9.95 -19.32
C GLY A 211 8.63 -9.03 -20.54
N ALA A 212 7.44 -8.99 -21.14
CA ALA A 212 7.14 -8.16 -22.30
C ALA A 212 6.65 -6.77 -21.87
N GLY A 213 7.59 -5.86 -21.61
CA GLY A 213 7.30 -4.48 -21.26
C GLY A 213 8.50 -3.80 -20.58
N ILE A 214 8.22 -2.75 -19.81
CA ILE A 214 9.27 -2.00 -19.11
C ILE A 214 9.36 -2.43 -17.65
N GLY A 215 10.59 -2.49 -17.13
CA GLY A 215 10.85 -2.69 -15.71
C GLY A 215 10.84 -1.38 -14.93
N PHE A 216 11.04 -1.47 -13.61
CA PHE A 216 11.01 -0.31 -12.71
C PHE A 216 11.94 0.85 -13.09
N PRO A 217 13.22 0.64 -13.47
CA PRO A 217 14.11 1.76 -13.81
C PRO A 217 13.56 2.60 -14.97
N GLU A 218 13.01 1.95 -15.99
CA GLU A 218 12.47 2.63 -17.15
C GLU A 218 11.13 3.32 -16.83
N LEU A 219 10.27 2.72 -15.99
CA LEU A 219 9.08 3.41 -15.49
C LEU A 219 9.47 4.68 -14.73
N LEU A 220 10.43 4.58 -13.81
CA LEU A 220 10.91 5.71 -13.00
C LEU A 220 11.45 6.85 -13.88
N ARG A 221 12.23 6.49 -14.91
CA ARG A 221 12.74 7.43 -15.92
C ARG A 221 11.61 8.20 -16.60
N ARG A 222 10.60 7.48 -17.11
CA ARG A 222 9.45 8.08 -17.83
C ARG A 222 8.59 8.94 -16.91
N VAL A 223 8.39 8.53 -15.65
CA VAL A 223 7.68 9.32 -14.64
C VAL A 223 8.42 10.64 -14.36
N ALA A 224 9.74 10.61 -14.25
CA ALA A 224 10.54 11.82 -14.04
C ALA A 224 10.45 12.81 -15.23
N GLU A 225 10.21 12.32 -16.44
CA GLU A 225 10.07 13.14 -17.64
C GLU A 225 8.71 13.84 -17.77
N VAL A 226 7.72 13.50 -16.94
CA VAL A 226 6.38 14.10 -16.99
C VAL A 226 6.47 15.63 -16.79
N PRO A 227 5.91 16.43 -17.73
CA PRO A 227 5.86 17.89 -17.60
C PRO A 227 5.08 18.34 -16.36
N GLY A 228 5.55 19.40 -15.69
CA GLY A 228 4.92 19.95 -14.49
C GLY A 228 5.34 19.28 -13.17
N LEU A 229 5.86 18.06 -13.22
CA LEU A 229 6.40 17.34 -12.08
C LEU A 229 7.83 17.77 -11.76
N GLU A 230 8.11 18.03 -10.48
CA GLU A 230 9.41 18.52 -9.99
C GLU A 230 10.19 17.45 -9.23
N ARG A 231 9.51 16.51 -8.56
CA ARG A 231 10.14 15.47 -7.73
C ARG A 231 9.44 14.12 -7.89
N VAL A 232 10.23 13.06 -7.90
CA VAL A 232 9.79 11.67 -7.92
C VAL A 232 10.48 10.93 -6.80
N ARG A 233 9.68 10.25 -5.99
CA ARG A 233 10.14 9.33 -4.94
C ARG A 233 9.54 7.96 -5.23
N PHE A 234 10.09 6.95 -4.57
CA PHE A 234 9.49 5.64 -4.50
C PHE A 234 9.76 5.05 -3.12
N THR A 235 8.92 4.10 -2.70
CA THR A 235 9.18 3.37 -1.47
C THR A 235 8.85 1.90 -1.55
N THR A 236 9.57 1.20 -0.68
CA THR A 236 9.78 -0.23 -0.48
C THR A 236 10.68 -0.87 -1.53
N SER A 237 11.99 -0.72 -1.32
CA SER A 237 13.01 -1.47 -2.04
C SER A 237 13.46 -2.71 -1.29
N HIS A 238 13.91 -3.71 -2.04
CA HIS A 238 14.48 -4.94 -1.49
C HIS A 238 15.95 -5.04 -1.90
N PRO A 239 16.91 -5.29 -0.98
CA PRO A 239 18.34 -5.29 -1.30
C PRO A 239 18.77 -6.25 -2.41
N LYS A 240 18.12 -7.42 -2.52
CA LYS A 240 18.40 -8.37 -3.62
C LYS A 240 17.98 -7.83 -5.00
N ASP A 241 17.00 -6.93 -5.06
CA ASP A 241 16.36 -6.46 -6.30
C ASP A 241 16.84 -5.05 -6.69
N LEU A 242 17.71 -4.42 -5.88
CA LEU A 242 18.32 -3.13 -6.21
C LEU A 242 19.39 -3.31 -7.31
N SER A 243 18.97 -3.13 -8.55
CA SER A 243 19.82 -3.27 -9.74
C SER A 243 20.73 -2.06 -9.97
N ASP A 244 21.87 -2.28 -10.63
CA ASP A 244 22.77 -1.20 -11.05
C ASP A 244 22.03 -0.20 -11.97
N ARG A 245 21.18 -0.70 -12.87
CA ARG A 245 20.38 0.15 -13.76
C ARG A 245 19.44 1.09 -13.00
N LEU A 246 18.87 0.66 -11.85
CA LEU A 246 18.06 1.55 -11.03
C LEU A 246 18.91 2.66 -10.41
N ILE A 247 20.10 2.31 -9.90
CA ILE A 247 21.04 3.27 -9.31
C ILE A 247 21.47 4.31 -10.35
N GLU A 248 21.77 3.88 -11.58
CA GLU A 248 22.08 4.76 -12.72
C GLU A 248 20.94 5.75 -12.99
N VAL A 249 19.70 5.26 -13.14
CA VAL A 249 18.53 6.13 -13.41
C VAL A 249 18.32 7.16 -12.29
N MET A 250 18.51 6.76 -11.04
CA MET A 250 18.41 7.68 -9.91
C MET A 250 19.47 8.79 -9.98
N ALA A 251 20.70 8.46 -10.38
CA ALA A 251 21.79 9.43 -10.50
C ALA A 251 21.68 10.32 -11.74
N GLU A 252 21.14 9.80 -12.84
CA GLU A 252 20.98 10.51 -14.12
C GLU A 252 19.87 11.56 -14.09
N HIS A 253 18.78 11.32 -13.35
CA HIS A 253 17.61 12.19 -13.36
C HIS A 253 17.49 13.09 -12.12
N PRO A 254 17.65 14.42 -12.24
CA PRO A 254 17.63 15.33 -11.09
C PRO A 254 16.27 15.43 -10.38
N LYS A 255 15.19 15.02 -11.05
CA LYS A 255 13.85 14.94 -10.45
C LYS A 255 13.66 13.66 -9.63
N VAL A 256 14.47 12.63 -9.83
CA VAL A 256 14.44 11.44 -8.98
C VAL A 256 15.22 11.77 -7.71
N MET A 257 14.56 11.66 -6.56
CA MET A 257 15.18 12.09 -5.32
C MET A 257 16.27 11.12 -4.90
N GLU A 258 17.44 11.66 -4.52
CA GLU A 258 18.59 10.94 -3.96
C GLU A 258 18.29 10.44 -2.53
N HIS A 259 17.26 9.62 -2.39
CA HIS A 259 16.86 8.99 -1.15
C HIS A 259 16.33 7.59 -1.44
N ILE A 260 16.88 6.60 -0.75
CA ILE A 260 16.43 5.22 -0.84
C ILE A 260 16.18 4.64 0.55
N HIS A 261 15.00 4.03 0.70
CA HIS A 261 14.67 3.20 1.84
C HIS A 261 15.00 1.75 1.50
N LEU A 262 16.06 1.21 2.11
CA LEU A 262 16.64 -0.10 1.80
C LEU A 262 16.72 -0.97 3.07
N PRO A 263 15.62 -1.63 3.47
CA PRO A 263 15.54 -2.41 4.70
C PRO A 263 16.46 -3.63 4.70
N VAL A 264 17.46 -3.62 5.58
CA VAL A 264 18.41 -4.73 5.75
C VAL A 264 17.84 -5.82 6.65
N GLN A 265 17.03 -5.42 7.64
CA GLN A 265 16.36 -6.27 8.63
C GLN A 265 17.27 -6.90 9.69
N ALA A 266 18.47 -7.38 9.33
CA ALA A 266 19.47 -7.89 10.26
C ALA A 266 20.90 -7.77 9.71
N GLY A 267 21.91 -7.75 10.60
CA GLY A 267 23.33 -7.70 10.24
C GLY A 267 23.96 -9.09 9.98
N SER A 268 23.50 -10.12 10.69
CA SER A 268 24.02 -11.49 10.59
C SER A 268 23.47 -12.26 9.39
N ASP A 269 24.36 -12.89 8.63
CA ASP A 269 24.02 -13.78 7.52
C ASP A 269 23.17 -14.98 7.95
N ARG A 270 23.37 -15.47 9.19
CA ARG A 270 22.57 -16.58 9.72
C ARG A 270 21.13 -16.14 9.97
N VAL A 271 20.93 -14.94 10.52
CA VAL A 271 19.61 -14.37 10.76
C VAL A 271 18.94 -14.00 9.43
N LEU A 272 19.65 -13.36 8.49
CA LEU A 272 19.16 -13.05 7.15
C LEU A 272 18.65 -14.29 6.40
N ARG A 273 19.38 -15.41 6.50
CA ARG A 273 18.92 -16.70 5.94
C ARG A 273 17.66 -17.20 6.62
N ALA A 274 17.59 -17.15 7.96
CA ALA A 274 16.40 -17.59 8.71
C ALA A 274 15.17 -16.70 8.43
N MET A 275 15.38 -15.42 8.14
CA MET A 275 14.37 -14.48 7.68
C MET A 275 13.92 -14.72 6.22
N ASN A 276 14.58 -15.61 5.48
CA ASN A 276 14.38 -15.82 4.04
C ASN A 276 14.60 -14.54 3.20
N ARG A 277 15.71 -13.83 3.44
CA ARG A 277 16.03 -12.58 2.72
C ARG A 277 16.63 -12.79 1.34
N GLY A 278 17.25 -13.95 1.08
CA GLY A 278 17.83 -14.27 -0.23
C GLY A 278 19.07 -13.44 -0.60
N TYR A 279 19.72 -12.80 0.37
CA TYR A 279 20.99 -12.08 0.21
C TYR A 279 21.83 -12.19 1.50
N THR A 280 23.12 -11.83 1.40
CA THR A 280 24.06 -11.74 2.52
C THR A 280 24.35 -10.29 2.90
N ARG A 281 24.96 -10.08 4.07
CA ARG A 281 25.51 -8.81 4.52
C ARG A 281 26.45 -8.20 3.49
N GLU A 282 27.35 -9.00 2.91
CA GLU A 282 28.30 -8.49 1.90
C GLU A 282 27.56 -7.97 0.66
N HIS A 283 26.57 -8.70 0.15
CA HIS A 283 25.74 -8.23 -0.96
C HIS A 283 25.04 -6.90 -0.63
N TYR A 284 24.48 -6.78 0.58
CA TYR A 284 23.87 -5.51 1.03
C TYR A 284 24.88 -4.36 1.03
N LEU A 285 26.06 -4.58 1.61
CA LEU A 285 27.12 -3.56 1.66
C LEU A 285 27.61 -3.19 0.26
N GLU A 286 27.73 -4.14 -0.67
CA GLU A 286 28.06 -3.88 -2.06
C GLU A 286 27.03 -2.97 -2.74
N ARG A 287 25.72 -3.21 -2.53
CA ARG A 287 24.66 -2.35 -3.05
C ARG A 287 24.74 -0.94 -2.46
N VAL A 288 25.02 -0.80 -1.15
CA VAL A 288 25.23 0.50 -0.50
C VAL A 288 26.46 1.22 -1.06
N ARG A 289 27.57 0.51 -1.29
CA ARG A 289 28.77 1.08 -1.92
C ARG A 289 28.48 1.54 -3.35
N ALA A 290 27.68 0.80 -4.12
CA ALA A 290 27.27 1.19 -5.47
C ALA A 290 26.44 2.49 -5.45
N LEU A 291 25.45 2.59 -4.54
CA LEU A 291 24.68 3.81 -4.32
C LEU A 291 25.58 5.00 -3.98
N ARG A 292 26.51 4.84 -3.02
CA ARG A 292 27.42 5.91 -2.59
C ARG A 292 28.40 6.35 -3.67
N ARG A 293 28.81 5.44 -4.58
CA ARG A 293 29.65 5.81 -5.73
C ARG A 293 28.90 6.64 -6.75
N ALA A 294 27.63 6.31 -7.01
CA ALA A 294 26.81 7.02 -7.99
C ALA A 294 26.25 8.34 -7.43
N MET A 295 25.85 8.35 -6.15
CA MET A 295 25.25 9.49 -5.45
C MET A 295 25.84 9.57 -4.02
N PRO A 296 26.97 10.27 -3.83
CA PRO A 296 27.68 10.33 -2.55
C PRO A 296 26.81 10.81 -1.37
N GLU A 297 25.94 11.80 -1.62
CA GLU A 297 25.10 12.45 -0.61
C GLU A 297 23.72 11.79 -0.45
N ALA A 298 23.45 10.66 -1.13
CA ALA A 298 22.14 10.03 -1.09
C ALA A 298 21.69 9.67 0.34
N GLY A 299 20.46 10.02 0.69
CA GLY A 299 19.84 9.60 1.94
C GLY A 299 19.57 8.09 1.93
N LEU A 300 20.07 7.37 2.93
CA LEU A 300 19.81 5.94 3.11
C LEU A 300 19.04 5.74 4.40
N THR A 301 17.85 5.15 4.31
CA THR A 301 17.07 4.72 5.48
C THR A 301 16.90 3.21 5.46
N THR A 302 16.71 2.60 6.62
CA THR A 302 16.59 1.14 6.76
C THR A 302 15.75 0.77 7.97
N ASP A 303 15.22 -0.45 7.97
CA ASP A 303 14.55 -1.06 9.12
C ASP A 303 15.37 -2.24 9.65
N LEU A 304 15.30 -2.46 10.95
CA LEU A 304 15.99 -3.51 11.68
C LEU A 304 15.00 -4.26 12.58
N ILE A 305 15.15 -5.58 12.67
CA ILE A 305 14.38 -6.45 13.57
C ILE A 305 15.37 -7.12 14.50
N VAL A 306 15.31 -6.76 15.79
CA VAL A 306 16.07 -7.40 16.86
C VAL A 306 15.23 -8.48 17.53
N GLY A 307 15.87 -9.50 18.10
CA GLY A 307 15.18 -10.62 18.74
C GLY A 307 14.41 -11.50 17.77
N PHE A 308 14.87 -11.61 16.52
CA PHE A 308 14.30 -12.56 15.57
C PHE A 308 14.37 -13.99 16.16
N PRO A 309 13.35 -14.86 15.99
CA PRO A 309 13.37 -16.20 16.58
C PRO A 309 14.65 -16.97 16.29
N GLY A 310 15.41 -17.24 17.35
CA GLY A 310 16.68 -17.94 17.30
C GLY A 310 17.92 -17.06 17.08
N GLU A 311 17.81 -15.73 17.10
CA GLU A 311 18.94 -14.79 17.16
C GLU A 311 19.78 -15.03 18.44
N ARG A 312 21.11 -15.00 18.32
CA ARG A 312 22.05 -15.19 19.42
C ARG A 312 22.88 -13.93 19.61
N GLU A 313 23.54 -13.83 20.76
CA GLU A 313 24.43 -12.69 21.06
C GLU A 313 25.48 -12.47 19.96
N ALA A 314 26.10 -13.52 19.45
CA ALA A 314 27.09 -13.41 18.36
C ALA A 314 26.50 -12.77 17.09
N ASP A 315 25.25 -13.10 16.74
CA ASP A 315 24.57 -12.52 15.58
C ASP A 315 24.17 -11.05 15.80
N PHE A 316 23.92 -10.67 17.06
CA PHE A 316 23.61 -9.30 17.43
C PHE A 316 24.84 -8.38 17.39
N GLN A 317 26.03 -8.94 17.66
CA GLN A 317 27.30 -8.23 17.56
C GLN A 317 27.79 -8.04 16.11
N GLU A 318 27.27 -8.83 15.15
CA GLU A 318 27.61 -8.74 13.72
C GLU A 318 26.97 -7.51 13.04
#